data_AF-A0A497CB79-F1
#
_entry.id   AF-A0A497CB79-F1
#
_cell.length_a   1.000
_cell.length_b   1.000
_cell.length_c   1.000
_cell.angle_alpha   90.00
_cell.angle_beta   90.00
_cell.angle_gamma   90.00
#
_symmetry.space_group_name_H-M   'P 1'
#
loop_
_entity.id
_entity.type
_entity.pdbx_description
1 polymer ?
#
loop_
_entity_poly.entity_id
_entity_poly.type
_entity_poly.pdbx_seq_one_letter_code
_entity_poly.pdbx_strand_id
1 'polypeptide(L)'
;MERVIHPTLAPLAVTDDMQTLGLENTFLAGEFAYGSPLLKKYDTPANQRTDVNTDPDLYNQSTSSDMGMLLSDIYQCAQNEGGTFRAVFPHEITQDECNLMINYLSRNKMPSLLEAGVPDGTEVAHKHGWVTYNGIMHSLGDAGIIYSPSGDYVLVIFLYHPDQLIWDVAADLVAQLSAATYNFYNLPTQ
;
A
#
# COMPACT_ATOMS: atom_id res chain seq x y z
N MET A 1 -5.34 24.09 -2.24
CA MET A 1 -5.68 22.67 -2.52
C MET A 1 -6.92 22.57 -3.42
N GLU A 2 -8.01 23.28 -3.10
CA GLU A 2 -9.25 23.32 -3.91
C GLU A 2 -9.10 23.82 -5.36
N ARG A 3 -7.98 24.45 -5.74
CA ARG A 3 -7.70 24.90 -7.11
C ARG A 3 -7.17 23.79 -8.03
N VAL A 4 -6.81 22.63 -7.49
CA VAL A 4 -6.18 21.53 -8.24
C VAL A 4 -6.87 20.18 -7.97
N ILE A 5 -7.43 20.00 -6.76
CA ILE A 5 -8.12 18.78 -6.36
C ILE A 5 -9.56 19.14 -5.94
N HIS A 6 -10.56 18.49 -6.54
CA HIS A 6 -11.97 18.72 -6.21
C HIS A 6 -12.25 18.20 -4.79
N PRO A 7 -12.82 19.00 -3.88
CA PRO A 7 -12.91 18.69 -2.45
C PRO A 7 -13.79 17.48 -2.10
N THR A 8 -14.52 16.93 -3.07
CA THR A 8 -15.42 15.79 -2.88
C THR A 8 -15.23 14.69 -3.93
N LEU A 9 -14.60 14.99 -5.07
CA LEU A 9 -14.53 14.07 -6.22
C LEU A 9 -13.10 13.57 -6.47
N ALA A 10 -12.13 14.04 -5.68
CA ALA A 10 -10.76 13.56 -5.71
C ALA A 10 -10.62 12.03 -5.64
N PRO A 11 -11.44 11.29 -4.85
CA PRO A 11 -11.36 9.83 -4.80
C PRO A 11 -11.56 9.17 -6.17
N LEU A 12 -12.46 9.72 -6.99
CA LEU A 12 -12.73 9.19 -8.34
C LEU A 12 -11.55 9.43 -9.27
N ALA A 13 -10.92 10.61 -9.20
CA ALA A 13 -9.72 10.91 -9.99
C ALA A 13 -8.55 9.98 -9.63
N VAL A 14 -8.32 9.77 -8.32
CA VAL A 14 -7.31 8.79 -7.86
C VAL A 14 -7.61 7.40 -8.41
N THR A 15 -8.88 6.98 -8.40
CA THR A 15 -9.27 5.69 -8.95
C THR A 15 -9.03 5.60 -10.45
N ASP A 16 -9.38 6.63 -11.20
CA ASP A 16 -9.18 6.66 -12.65
C ASP A 16 -7.68 6.53 -12.99
N ASP A 17 -6.81 7.18 -12.21
CA ASP A 17 -5.35 7.04 -12.37
C ASP A 17 -4.89 5.61 -12.05
N MET A 18 -5.36 5.02 -10.94
CA MET A 18 -5.02 3.63 -10.57
C MET A 18 -5.48 2.63 -11.64
N GLN A 19 -6.68 2.81 -12.19
CA GLN A 19 -7.20 1.95 -13.26
C GLN A 19 -6.44 2.14 -14.57
N THR A 20 -6.01 3.37 -14.89
CA THR A 20 -5.19 3.65 -16.07
C THR A 20 -3.81 2.99 -15.96
N LEU A 21 -3.27 2.87 -14.74
CA LEU A 21 -2.06 2.08 -14.45
C LEU A 21 -2.27 0.56 -14.52
N GLY A 22 -3.49 0.08 -14.74
CA GLY A 22 -3.84 -1.34 -14.74
C GLY A 22 -4.07 -1.94 -13.35
N LEU A 23 -4.15 -1.11 -12.31
CA LEU A 23 -4.42 -1.52 -10.92
C LEU A 23 -5.93 -1.65 -10.70
N GLU A 24 -6.56 -2.58 -11.42
CA GLU A 24 -8.01 -2.70 -11.54
C GLU A 24 -8.75 -3.00 -10.23
N ASN A 25 -8.06 -3.52 -9.21
CA ASN A 25 -8.65 -3.85 -7.92
C ASN A 25 -8.49 -2.72 -6.90
N THR A 26 -7.81 -1.62 -7.26
CA THR A 26 -7.54 -0.48 -6.38
C THR A 26 -8.46 0.68 -6.71
N PHE A 27 -9.23 1.12 -5.72
CA PHE A 27 -10.10 2.28 -5.87
C PHE A 27 -10.37 3.01 -4.56
N LEU A 28 -10.71 4.29 -4.70
CA LEU A 28 -11.36 5.13 -3.71
C LEU A 28 -12.70 5.61 -4.27
N ALA A 29 -13.78 5.32 -3.56
CA ALA A 29 -15.14 5.64 -3.94
C ALA A 29 -15.77 6.73 -3.08
N GLY A 30 -15.00 7.34 -2.17
CA GLY A 30 -15.41 8.48 -1.38
C GLY A 30 -14.29 8.97 -0.47
N GLU A 31 -14.46 10.16 0.09
CA GLU A 31 -13.46 10.76 0.98
C GLU A 31 -13.40 10.00 2.31
N PHE A 32 -12.19 9.86 2.88
CA PHE A 32 -12.00 9.29 4.21
C PHE A 32 -12.38 10.32 5.30
N ALA A 33 -13.68 10.56 5.45
CA ALA A 33 -14.24 11.45 6.45
C ALA A 33 -15.65 11.00 6.88
N TYR A 34 -15.99 11.28 8.14
CA TYR A 34 -17.31 10.93 8.67
C TYR A 34 -18.41 11.65 7.90
N GLY A 35 -19.41 10.89 7.42
CA GLY A 35 -20.54 11.42 6.66
C GLY A 35 -20.26 11.62 5.15
N SER A 36 -19.08 11.26 4.65
CA SER A 36 -18.80 11.30 3.22
C SER A 36 -19.74 10.40 2.42
N PRO A 37 -20.33 10.89 1.32
CA PRO A 37 -21.18 10.06 0.47
C PRO A 37 -20.35 9.02 -0.29
N LEU A 38 -20.94 7.84 -0.51
CA LEU A 38 -20.41 6.90 -1.49
C LEU A 38 -20.67 7.46 -2.90
N LEU A 39 -19.60 7.81 -3.60
CA LEU A 39 -19.66 8.49 -4.90
C LEU A 39 -19.95 7.51 -6.05
N LYS A 40 -19.38 6.29 -5.97
CA LYS A 40 -19.50 5.26 -7.00
C LYS A 40 -19.39 3.87 -6.39
N LYS A 41 -20.02 2.87 -7.00
CA LYS A 41 -19.76 1.46 -6.68
C LYS A 41 -18.84 0.89 -7.74
N TYR A 42 -17.79 0.18 -7.32
CA TYR A 42 -16.85 -0.47 -8.21
C TYR A 42 -16.97 -1.97 -8.08
N ASP A 43 -17.10 -2.62 -9.24
CA ASP A 43 -17.01 -4.07 -9.38
C ASP A 43 -15.61 -4.38 -9.93
N THR A 44 -14.83 -5.18 -9.20
CA THR A 44 -13.47 -5.57 -9.56
C THR A 44 -13.34 -7.09 -9.52
N PRO A 45 -12.39 -7.70 -10.26
CA PRO A 45 -12.17 -9.14 -10.17
C PRO A 45 -11.93 -9.64 -8.75
N ALA A 46 -11.24 -8.86 -7.91
CA ALA A 46 -10.99 -9.22 -6.51
C ALA A 46 -12.25 -9.17 -5.64
N ASN A 47 -13.08 -8.12 -5.75
CA ASN A 47 -14.24 -7.95 -4.88
C ASN A 47 -15.48 -8.75 -5.31
N GLN A 48 -15.43 -9.35 -6.50
CA GLN A 48 -16.42 -10.30 -7.00
C GLN A 48 -16.08 -11.76 -6.68
N ARG A 49 -14.97 -12.01 -5.98
CA ARG A 49 -14.62 -13.36 -5.51
C ARG A 49 -15.67 -13.88 -4.53
N THR A 50 -15.94 -15.18 -4.62
CA THR A 50 -16.92 -15.88 -3.78
C THR A 50 -16.30 -16.95 -2.88
N ASP A 51 -15.02 -17.23 -3.06
CA ASP A 51 -14.25 -18.22 -2.31
C ASP A 51 -13.63 -17.65 -1.03
N VAL A 52 -13.50 -16.32 -0.93
CA VAL A 52 -13.01 -15.60 0.25
C VAL A 52 -13.87 -14.37 0.47
N ASN A 53 -14.18 -14.04 1.72
CA ASN A 53 -14.88 -12.82 2.09
C ASN A 53 -14.15 -12.12 3.23
N THR A 54 -13.69 -10.89 2.98
CA THR A 54 -12.99 -10.03 3.94
C THR A 54 -13.86 -8.88 4.46
N ASP A 55 -15.18 -8.97 4.28
CA ASP A 55 -16.14 -7.88 4.52
C ASP A 55 -15.63 -6.53 3.98
N PRO A 56 -15.26 -6.46 2.68
CA PRO A 56 -14.52 -5.32 2.17
C PRO A 56 -15.39 -4.05 2.18
N ASP A 57 -14.81 -2.95 2.65
CA ASP A 57 -15.43 -1.62 2.65
C ASP A 57 -15.85 -1.21 1.24
N LEU A 58 -17.10 -0.76 1.06
CA LEU A 58 -17.60 -0.29 -0.23
C LEU A 58 -16.89 0.97 -0.73
N TYR A 59 -16.23 1.72 0.16
CA TYR A 59 -15.55 2.96 -0.19
C TYR A 59 -14.16 2.71 -0.75
N ASN A 60 -13.31 1.92 -0.11
CA ASN A 60 -11.90 1.85 -0.46
C ASN A 60 -11.38 0.43 -0.42
N GLN A 61 -10.83 -0.06 -1.52
CA GLN A 61 -10.32 -1.42 -1.63
C GLN A 61 -9.05 -1.45 -2.47
N SER A 62 -8.22 -2.44 -2.21
CA SER A 62 -7.04 -2.77 -3.00
C SER A 62 -6.66 -4.24 -2.76
N THR A 63 -5.62 -4.71 -3.43
CA THR A 63 -5.01 -6.03 -3.21
C THR A 63 -3.52 -5.87 -2.93
N SER A 64 -2.91 -6.90 -2.35
CA SER A 64 -1.46 -6.93 -2.16
C SER A 64 -0.71 -6.88 -3.50
N SER A 65 -1.27 -7.47 -4.55
CA SER A 65 -0.69 -7.45 -5.90
C SER A 65 -0.69 -6.03 -6.48
N ASP A 66 -1.82 -5.33 -6.44
CA ASP A 66 -1.93 -3.96 -6.97
C ASP A 66 -0.98 -3.00 -6.24
N MET A 67 -0.95 -3.06 -4.91
CA MET A 67 -0.02 -2.23 -4.11
C MET A 67 1.44 -2.61 -4.34
N GLY A 68 1.73 -3.89 -4.54
CA GLY A 68 3.06 -4.36 -4.90
C GLY A 68 3.51 -3.81 -6.25
N MET A 69 2.63 -3.78 -7.24
CA MET A 69 2.89 -3.18 -8.55
C MET A 69 3.07 -1.66 -8.43
N LEU A 70 2.21 -0.96 -7.69
CA LEU A 70 2.31 0.49 -7.47
C LEU A 70 3.64 0.89 -6.84
N LEU A 71 4.05 0.22 -5.76
CA LEU A 71 5.34 0.49 -5.10
C LEU A 71 6.52 0.14 -5.99
N SER A 72 6.40 -0.94 -6.78
CA SER A 72 7.42 -1.30 -7.76
C SER A 72 7.57 -0.24 -8.85
N ASP A 73 6.46 0.33 -9.35
CA ASP A 73 6.48 1.40 -10.34
C ASP A 73 7.05 2.70 -9.78
N ILE A 74 6.70 3.07 -8.54
CA ILE A 74 7.30 4.21 -7.84
C ILE A 74 8.83 4.02 -7.73
N TYR A 75 9.27 2.83 -7.32
CA TYR A 75 10.69 2.50 -7.20
C TYR A 75 11.42 2.56 -8.56
N GLN A 76 10.88 1.94 -9.60
CA GLN A 76 11.48 1.95 -10.94
C GLN A 76 11.49 3.35 -11.56
N CYS A 77 10.45 4.15 -11.32
CA CYS A 77 10.41 5.55 -11.73
C CYS A 77 11.52 6.36 -11.06
N ALA A 78 11.70 6.19 -9.74
CA ALA A 78 12.74 6.90 -8.99
C ALA A 78 14.16 6.49 -9.40
N GLN A 79 14.42 5.19 -9.61
CA GLN A 79 15.77 4.69 -9.87
C GLN A 79 16.19 4.78 -11.34
N ASN A 80 15.26 4.48 -12.26
CA ASN A 80 15.59 4.20 -13.66
C ASN A 80 14.82 5.07 -14.66
N GLU A 81 14.05 6.06 -14.20
CA GLU A 81 13.06 6.80 -15.02
C GLU A 81 12.09 5.87 -15.78
N GLY A 82 11.84 4.67 -15.22
CA GLY A 82 11.11 3.58 -15.86
C GLY A 82 9.77 3.27 -15.20
N GLY A 83 9.27 2.06 -15.45
CA GLY A 83 7.98 1.59 -14.93
C GLY A 83 6.76 2.10 -15.70
N THR A 84 5.58 1.70 -15.24
CA THR A 84 4.30 2.02 -15.88
C THR A 84 4.00 3.52 -15.87
N PHE A 85 4.47 4.25 -14.84
CA PHE A 85 4.28 5.70 -14.73
C PHE A 85 4.82 6.45 -15.95
N ARG A 86 6.00 6.05 -16.45
CA ARG A 86 6.60 6.68 -17.62
C ARG A 86 5.80 6.42 -18.91
N ALA A 87 5.15 5.25 -19.00
CA ALA A 87 4.38 4.85 -20.17
C ALA A 87 2.97 5.49 -20.18
N VAL A 88 2.34 5.58 -19.01
CA VAL A 88 0.95 6.00 -18.86
C VAL A 88 0.81 7.52 -18.64
N PHE A 89 1.75 8.13 -17.93
CA PHE A 89 1.74 9.55 -17.55
C PHE A 89 2.97 10.30 -18.09
N PRO A 90 3.20 10.31 -19.42
CA PRO A 90 4.42 10.86 -20.00
C PRO A 90 4.52 12.36 -19.72
N HIS A 91 5.62 12.77 -19.08
CA HIS A 91 5.89 14.16 -18.68
C HIS A 91 4.97 14.73 -17.58
N GLU A 92 4.08 13.93 -17.01
CA GLU A 92 3.22 14.33 -15.89
C GLU A 92 3.81 13.91 -14.54
N ILE A 93 4.53 12.79 -14.51
CA ILE A 93 5.29 12.33 -13.34
C ILE A 93 6.78 12.29 -13.68
N THR A 94 7.57 13.02 -12.90
CA THR A 94 9.03 13.12 -13.02
C THR A 94 9.77 12.19 -12.07
N GLN A 95 11.04 11.91 -12.36
CA GLN A 95 11.90 11.14 -11.46
C GLN A 95 12.02 11.78 -10.07
N ASP A 96 12.10 13.12 -10.01
CA ASP A 96 12.17 13.87 -8.76
C ASP A 96 10.89 13.72 -7.93
N GLU A 97 9.72 13.67 -8.56
CA GLU A 97 8.44 13.41 -7.88
C GLU A 97 8.36 11.96 -7.36
N CYS A 98 8.89 10.98 -8.10
CA CYS A 98 9.01 9.61 -7.61
C CYS A 98 9.98 9.48 -6.42
N ASN A 99 11.12 10.17 -6.47
CA ASN A 99 12.02 10.28 -5.33
C ASN A 99 11.35 10.97 -4.13
N LEU A 100 10.53 12.00 -4.38
CA LEU A 100 9.77 12.67 -3.34
C LEU A 100 8.73 11.74 -2.68
N MET A 101 8.03 10.91 -3.47
CA MET A 101 7.10 9.90 -2.96
C MET A 101 7.81 8.91 -2.02
N ILE A 102 8.95 8.34 -2.45
CA ILE A 102 9.76 7.44 -1.62
C ILE A 102 10.24 8.14 -0.34
N ASN A 103 10.69 9.40 -0.46
CA ASN A 103 11.15 10.17 0.69
C ASN A 103 10.04 10.41 1.73
N TYR A 104 8.80 10.63 1.29
CA TYR A 104 7.66 10.69 2.22
C TYR A 104 7.39 9.35 2.90
N LEU A 105 7.48 8.24 2.16
CA LEU A 105 7.31 6.90 2.71
C LEU A 105 8.42 6.54 3.71
N SER A 106 9.68 6.90 3.45
CA SER A 106 10.81 6.56 4.33
C SER A 106 10.84 7.35 5.65
N ARG A 107 10.10 8.45 5.71
CA ARG A 107 9.88 9.24 6.94
C ARG A 107 8.84 8.64 7.87
N ASN A 108 8.05 7.67 7.44
CA ASN A 108 7.09 6.98 8.30
C ASN A 108 7.84 6.02 9.24
N LYS A 109 8.36 6.52 10.37
CA LYS A 109 9.07 5.69 11.35
C LYS A 109 8.08 5.06 12.33
N MET A 110 8.00 3.74 12.31
CA MET A 110 7.07 2.93 13.09
C MET A 110 7.80 1.67 13.53
N PRO A 111 8.31 1.57 14.77
CA PRO A 111 9.08 0.40 15.26
C PRO A 111 8.16 -0.80 15.55
N SER A 112 7.35 -1.18 14.56
CA SER A 112 6.33 -2.22 14.55
C SER A 112 6.11 -2.63 13.09
N LEU A 113 5.35 -3.71 12.84
CA LEU A 113 4.99 -4.14 11.48
C LEU A 113 6.24 -4.44 10.62
N LEU A 114 6.31 -3.96 9.37
CA LEU A 114 7.41 -4.29 8.47
C LEU A 114 8.79 -3.90 9.02
N GLU A 115 8.88 -2.71 9.63
CA GLU A 115 10.14 -2.16 10.17
C GLU A 115 10.67 -2.96 11.37
N ALA A 116 9.79 -3.61 12.15
CA ALA A 116 10.20 -4.49 13.25
C ALA A 116 10.78 -5.84 12.78
N GLY A 117 10.59 -6.20 11.51
CA GLY A 117 11.13 -7.44 10.93
C GLY A 117 12.52 -7.30 10.34
N VAL A 118 13.11 -6.11 10.28
CA VAL A 118 14.41 -5.87 9.64
C VAL A 118 15.45 -5.35 10.63
N PRO A 119 16.76 -5.50 10.37
CA PRO A 119 17.79 -4.97 11.25
C PRO A 119 17.71 -3.46 11.41
N ASP A 120 18.07 -2.95 12.60
CA ASP A 120 18.19 -1.53 12.87
C ASP A 120 19.07 -0.82 11.83
N GLY A 121 18.60 0.31 11.33
CA GLY A 121 19.27 1.09 10.28
C GLY A 121 18.92 0.65 8.86
N THR A 122 18.16 -0.44 8.68
CA THR A 122 17.55 -0.77 7.37
C THR A 122 16.56 0.34 7.00
N GLU A 123 16.70 0.92 5.81
CA GLU A 123 15.72 1.89 5.33
C GLU A 123 14.45 1.15 4.87
N VAL A 124 13.30 1.58 5.40
CA VAL A 124 11.99 1.08 5.04
C VAL A 124 11.13 2.26 4.63
N ALA A 125 10.78 2.31 3.34
CA ALA A 125 9.86 3.28 2.77
C ALA A 125 8.47 2.66 2.68
N HIS A 126 7.63 2.90 3.70
CA HIS A 126 6.38 2.16 3.88
C HIS A 126 5.20 3.02 4.32
N LYS A 127 4.01 2.43 4.20
CA LYS A 127 2.77 2.98 4.74
C LYS A 127 1.92 1.86 5.34
N HIS A 128 1.62 2.01 6.63
CA HIS A 128 0.67 1.16 7.34
C HIS A 128 -0.73 1.76 7.39
N GLY A 129 -1.74 0.94 7.68
CA GLY A 129 -3.12 1.36 7.88
C GLY A 129 -3.94 0.31 8.64
N TRP A 130 -4.85 0.79 9.47
CA TRP A 130 -5.87 -0.03 10.13
C TRP A 130 -7.11 0.83 10.37
N VAL A 131 -8.26 0.19 10.50
CA VAL A 131 -9.52 0.85 10.86
C VAL A 131 -10.11 0.14 12.07
N THR A 132 -10.54 0.94 13.04
CA THR A 132 -11.25 0.47 14.22
C THR A 132 -12.68 1.00 14.17
N TYR A 133 -13.65 0.10 14.19
CA TYR A 133 -15.07 0.44 14.27
C TYR A 133 -15.67 -0.14 15.55
N ASN A 134 -16.34 0.70 16.34
CA ASN A 134 -16.87 0.34 17.67
C ASN A 134 -15.85 -0.36 18.59
N GLY A 135 -14.58 0.04 18.52
CA GLY A 135 -13.49 -0.53 19.32
C GLY A 135 -12.91 -1.84 18.79
N ILE A 136 -13.40 -2.36 17.67
CA ILE A 136 -12.94 -3.61 17.05
C ILE A 136 -12.17 -3.27 15.77
N MET A 137 -10.96 -3.83 15.66
CA MET A 137 -10.14 -3.78 14.45
C MET A 137 -10.30 -5.11 13.72
N HIS A 138 -10.67 -5.08 12.45
CA HIS A 138 -10.79 -6.29 11.63
C HIS A 138 -9.67 -6.42 10.61
N SER A 139 -9.13 -5.29 10.15
CA SER A 139 -8.13 -5.24 9.10
C SER A 139 -6.91 -4.43 9.51
N LEU A 140 -5.77 -4.87 9.01
CA LEU A 140 -4.48 -4.18 9.14
C LEU A 140 -3.70 -4.38 7.85
N GLY A 141 -2.97 -3.36 7.43
CA GLY A 141 -2.10 -3.40 6.27
C GLY A 141 -0.78 -2.70 6.52
N ASP A 142 0.27 -3.20 5.88
CA ASP A 142 1.54 -2.50 5.74
C ASP A 142 2.19 -2.84 4.40
N ALA A 143 2.62 -1.82 3.68
CA ALA A 143 3.14 -1.91 2.32
C ALA A 143 4.39 -1.05 2.20
N GLY A 144 5.50 -1.64 1.77
CA GLY A 144 6.75 -0.88 1.71
C GLY A 144 7.80 -1.41 0.74
N ILE A 145 8.75 -0.53 0.45
CA ILE A 145 10.04 -0.82 -0.20
C ILE A 145 11.08 -0.97 0.92
N ILE A 146 11.76 -2.10 0.96
CA ILE A 146 12.80 -2.42 1.94
C ILE A 146 14.15 -2.36 1.22
N TYR A 147 15.04 -1.50 1.71
CA TYR A 147 16.38 -1.33 1.16
C TYR A 147 17.35 -2.28 1.85
N SER A 148 17.78 -3.32 1.14
CA SER A 148 18.51 -4.43 1.76
C SER A 148 19.87 -4.70 1.11
N PRO A 149 20.87 -5.23 1.84
CA PRO A 149 22.22 -5.42 1.31
C PRO A 149 22.32 -6.25 0.02
N SER A 150 21.43 -7.23 -0.15
CA SER A 150 21.44 -8.17 -1.28
C SER A 150 20.49 -7.76 -2.41
N GLY A 151 19.86 -6.59 -2.29
CA GLY A 151 18.90 -6.05 -3.25
C GLY A 151 17.62 -5.56 -2.57
N ASP A 152 17.08 -4.47 -3.10
CA ASP A 152 15.86 -3.88 -2.58
C ASP A 152 14.65 -4.71 -3.03
N TYR A 153 13.63 -4.77 -2.17
CA TYR A 153 12.40 -5.52 -2.47
C TYR A 153 11.15 -4.81 -1.96
N VAL A 154 10.03 -5.10 -2.61
CA VAL A 154 8.70 -4.66 -2.17
C VAL A 154 8.05 -5.78 -1.36
N LEU A 155 7.46 -5.42 -0.22
CA LEU A 155 6.65 -6.32 0.59
C LEU A 155 5.33 -5.64 0.96
N VAL A 156 4.23 -6.33 0.68
CA VAL A 156 2.88 -5.87 1.00
C VAL A 156 2.14 -6.96 1.76
N ILE A 157 1.65 -6.61 2.95
CA ILE A 157 0.92 -7.52 3.82
C ILE A 157 -0.42 -6.87 4.18
N PHE A 158 -1.51 -7.58 3.89
CA PHE A 158 -2.85 -7.26 4.37
C PHE A 158 -3.36 -8.43 5.21
N LEU A 159 -3.88 -8.11 6.40
CA LEU A 159 -4.47 -9.06 7.34
C LEU A 159 -5.94 -8.73 7.53
N TYR A 160 -6.76 -9.77 7.67
CA TYR A 160 -8.17 -9.69 8.01
C TYR A 160 -8.54 -10.79 9.01
N HIS A 161 -9.38 -10.46 9.98
CA HIS A 161 -10.01 -11.44 10.86
C HIS A 161 -11.51 -11.13 11.02
N PRO A 162 -12.41 -12.13 10.86
CA PRO A 162 -13.86 -11.88 10.90
C PRO A 162 -14.37 -11.41 12.26
N ASP A 163 -13.82 -11.92 13.37
CA ASP A 163 -14.24 -11.51 14.72
C ASP A 163 -13.47 -10.30 15.25
N GLN A 164 -12.14 -10.42 15.39
CA GLN A 164 -11.27 -9.34 15.81
C GLN A 164 -9.82 -9.66 15.45
N LEU A 165 -9.12 -8.69 14.88
CA LEU A 165 -7.69 -8.71 14.71
C LEU A 165 -7.05 -7.99 15.91
N ILE A 166 -6.35 -8.72 16.78
CA ILE A 166 -5.70 -8.16 17.96
C ILE A 166 -4.37 -7.52 17.56
N TRP A 167 -4.16 -6.25 17.91
CA TRP A 167 -2.98 -5.47 17.49
C TRP A 167 -1.66 -6.18 17.75
N ASP A 168 -1.36 -6.57 19.00
CA ASP A 168 -0.06 -7.15 19.35
C ASP A 168 0.23 -8.44 18.56
N VAL A 169 -0.79 -9.29 18.37
CA VAL A 169 -0.67 -10.55 17.61
C VAL A 169 -0.48 -10.27 16.12
N ALA A 170 -1.26 -9.34 15.56
CA ALA A 170 -1.17 -8.99 14.15
C ALA A 170 0.15 -8.31 13.81
N ALA A 171 0.61 -7.39 14.66
CA ALA A 171 1.84 -6.66 14.45
C ALA A 171 3.07 -7.58 14.53
N ASP A 172 3.07 -8.51 15.50
CA ASP A 172 4.10 -9.54 15.61
C ASP A 172 4.11 -10.47 14.40
N LEU A 173 2.94 -10.89 13.90
CA LEU A 173 2.84 -11.68 12.67
C LEU A 173 3.44 -10.94 11.46
N VAL A 174 3.13 -9.65 11.27
CA VAL A 174 3.72 -8.84 10.19
C VAL A 174 5.23 -8.75 10.33
N ALA A 175 5.74 -8.51 11.54
CA ALA A 175 7.17 -8.44 11.81
C ALA A 175 7.88 -9.77 11.50
N GLN A 176 7.30 -10.91 11.91
CA GLN A 176 7.84 -12.24 11.61
C GLN A 176 7.86 -12.56 10.10
N LEU A 177 6.80 -12.18 9.37
CA LEU A 177 6.76 -12.34 7.91
C LEU A 177 7.79 -11.45 7.21
N SER A 178 7.96 -10.21 7.68
CA SER A 178 9.00 -9.29 7.19
C SER A 178 10.40 -9.86 7.45
N ALA A 179 10.66 -10.38 8.65
CA ALA A 179 11.93 -11.02 9.00
C ALA A 179 12.23 -12.26 8.17
N ALA A 180 11.24 -13.13 7.95
CA ALA A 180 11.38 -14.29 7.08
C ALA A 180 11.75 -13.88 5.65
N THR A 181 11.09 -12.83 5.13
CA THR A 181 11.35 -12.30 3.78
C THR A 181 12.75 -11.67 3.69
N TYR A 182 13.12 -10.85 4.67
CA TYR A 182 14.45 -10.22 4.72
C TYR A 182 15.56 -11.28 4.72
N ASN A 183 15.43 -12.30 5.58
CA ASN A 183 16.41 -13.39 5.71
C ASN A 183 16.47 -14.25 4.45
N PHE A 184 15.36 -14.44 3.75
CA PHE A 184 15.33 -15.18 2.48
C PHE A 184 16.19 -14.47 1.41
N TYR A 185 16.09 -13.14 1.31
CA TYR A 185 16.89 -12.36 0.36
C TYR A 185 18.33 -12.09 0.83
N ASN A 186 18.58 -12.11 2.14
CA ASN A 186 19.88 -11.78 2.74
C ASN A 186 20.49 -13.00 3.46
N LEU A 187 20.76 -14.06 2.72
CA LEU A 187 21.42 -15.24 3.26
C LEU A 187 22.83 -14.90 3.74
N PRO A 188 23.29 -15.45 4.89
CA PRO A 188 24.68 -15.34 5.29
C PRO A 188 25.58 -15.89 4.16
N THR A 189 26.56 -15.10 3.74
CA THR A 189 27.65 -15.61 2.89
C THR A 189 28.31 -16.79 3.59
N GLN A 190 28.29 -17.97 2.97
CA GLN A 190 29.01 -19.15 3.44
C GLN A 190 30.52 -18.98 3.31
#